data_AF-A0A817MCV6-F1
#
_entry.id   AF-A0A817MCV6-F1
#
_cell.length_a   1.000
_cell.length_b   1.000
_cell.length_c   1.000
_cell.angle_alpha   90.00
_cell.angle_beta   90.00
_cell.angle_gamma   90.00
#
_symmetry.space_group_name_H-M   'P 1'
#
loop_
_entity.id
_entity.type
_entity.pdbx_description
1 polymer ?
#
loop_
_entity_poly.entity_id
_entity_poly.type
_entity_poly.pdbx_seq_one_letter_code
_entity_poly.pdbx_strand_id
1 'polypeptide(L)'
;MDDNILENDEDSMDYDREFSNSTPFPPKCENEIVGIDSLTKCFEQRYDACPVFFRGSLRDACQAAFNPIVIQERRPVLVYIHNDESLLSNIFCKTIFCSTTIIDYLLENYIVWPWDITFQSNKNS
;
A
#
# COMPACT_ATOMS: atom_id res chain seq x y z
N MET A 1 43.75 -21.12 21.14
CA MET A 1 43.22 -20.50 22.36
C MET A 1 43.24 -19.00 22.13
N ASP A 2 42.18 -18.31 21.74
CA ASP A 2 40.82 -18.70 21.35
C ASP A 2 40.34 -17.67 20.33
N ASP A 3 39.69 -18.15 19.28
CA ASP A 3 38.84 -17.36 18.42
C ASP A 3 37.63 -16.91 19.26
N ASN A 4 37.33 -15.62 19.30
CA ASN A 4 36.06 -15.12 19.82
C ASN A 4 35.51 -14.08 18.84
N ILE A 5 34.92 -14.60 17.78
CA ILE A 5 33.88 -13.93 16.98
C ILE A 5 32.56 -14.41 17.56
N LEU A 6 31.81 -13.51 18.19
CA LEU A 6 30.34 -13.51 18.27
C LEU A 6 29.98 -12.02 18.23
N GLU A 7 29.66 -11.49 17.04
CA GLU A 7 28.27 -11.26 16.62
C GLU A 7 27.49 -10.45 17.67
N ASN A 8 27.64 -9.13 17.64
CA ASN A 8 26.66 -8.21 18.19
C ASN A 8 25.90 -7.59 17.00
N ASP A 9 25.06 -8.42 16.36
CA ASP A 9 23.99 -7.98 15.45
C ASP A 9 22.67 -7.85 16.23
N GLU A 10 22.71 -7.28 17.45
CA GLU A 10 21.52 -7.07 18.30
C GLU A 10 20.95 -5.65 18.18
N ASP A 11 20.81 -5.14 16.96
CA ASP A 11 19.82 -4.09 16.65
C ASP A 11 18.79 -4.66 15.67
N SER A 12 18.21 -5.80 16.06
CA SER A 12 16.94 -6.26 15.52
C SER A 12 15.86 -5.27 15.97
N MET A 13 15.70 -4.16 15.24
CA MET A 13 14.60 -3.23 15.40
C MET A 13 13.29 -4.03 15.49
N ASP A 14 12.57 -3.89 16.61
CA ASP A 14 11.32 -4.58 16.97
C ASP A 14 10.15 -4.09 16.09
N TYR A 15 10.31 -4.19 14.77
CA TYR A 15 9.32 -3.79 13.77
C TYR A 15 8.02 -4.60 13.95
N ASP A 16 8.14 -5.87 14.35
CA ASP A 16 7.02 -6.79 14.46
C ASP A 16 5.97 -6.34 15.52
N ARG A 17 6.40 -5.74 16.64
CA ARG A 17 5.46 -5.25 17.68
C ARG A 17 4.71 -3.97 17.32
N GLU A 18 5.30 -3.08 16.55
CA GLU A 18 4.61 -1.84 16.13
C GLU A 18 3.49 -2.17 15.12
N PHE A 19 3.72 -3.11 14.21
CA PHE A 19 2.73 -3.48 13.19
C PHE A 19 1.64 -4.42 13.72
N SER A 20 1.91 -5.24 14.74
CA SER A 20 0.91 -6.18 15.29
C SER A 20 -0.27 -5.51 16.01
N ASN A 21 -0.15 -4.24 16.43
CA ASN A 21 -1.17 -3.51 17.17
C ASN A 21 -2.03 -2.58 16.30
N SER A 22 -1.89 -2.67 14.99
CA SER A 22 -2.51 -1.75 14.04
C SER A 22 -3.93 -2.18 13.65
N THR A 23 -4.81 -1.22 13.28
CA THR A 23 -6.21 -1.49 12.92
C THR A 23 -6.27 -2.54 11.81
N PRO A 24 -6.84 -3.74 12.04
CA PRO A 24 -6.82 -4.82 11.05
C PRO A 24 -7.60 -4.40 9.79
N PHE A 25 -7.08 -4.78 8.62
CA PHE A 25 -7.81 -4.62 7.37
C PHE A 25 -9.11 -5.45 7.40
N PRO A 26 -10.19 -5.00 6.74
CA PRO A 26 -11.48 -5.67 6.86
C PRO A 26 -11.50 -7.04 6.15
N PRO A 27 -12.05 -8.08 6.80
CA PRO A 27 -12.21 -9.39 6.19
C PRO A 27 -13.35 -9.36 5.17
N LYS A 28 -13.01 -9.48 3.89
CA LYS A 28 -13.90 -9.50 2.71
C LYS A 28 -14.70 -8.20 2.49
N CYS A 29 -14.31 -7.46 1.47
CA CYS A 29 -15.09 -6.33 0.96
C CYS A 29 -16.18 -6.81 -0.02
N GLU A 30 -17.36 -6.17 0.03
CA GLU A 30 -18.49 -6.49 -0.85
C GLU A 30 -18.23 -6.10 -2.32
N ASN A 31 -17.48 -5.02 -2.53
CA ASN A 31 -17.07 -4.52 -3.83
C ASN A 31 -15.75 -3.76 -3.72
N GLU A 32 -15.14 -3.46 -4.87
CA GLU A 32 -13.82 -2.81 -4.96
C GLU A 32 -13.79 -1.44 -4.27
N ILE A 33 -14.86 -0.65 -4.39
CA ILE A 33 -14.94 0.69 -3.78
C ILE A 33 -14.89 0.60 -2.26
N VAL A 34 -15.66 -0.31 -1.65
CA VAL A 34 -15.66 -0.53 -0.19
C VAL A 34 -14.31 -1.06 0.28
N GLY A 35 -13.67 -1.92 -0.50
CA GLY A 35 -12.33 -2.43 -0.23
C GLY A 35 -11.29 -1.30 -0.20
N ILE A 36 -11.29 -0.46 -1.23
CA ILE A 36 -10.39 0.69 -1.34
C ILE A 36 -10.65 1.70 -0.22
N ASP A 37 -11.90 2.06 0.05
CA ASP A 37 -12.25 3.00 1.13
C ASP A 37 -11.75 2.52 2.49
N SER A 38 -11.84 1.22 2.74
CA SER A 38 -11.36 0.64 4.00
C SER A 38 -9.84 0.57 4.07
N LEU A 39 -9.20 0.25 2.95
CA LEU A 39 -7.73 0.27 2.84
C LEU A 39 -7.19 1.68 3.10
N THR A 40 -7.78 2.70 2.47
CA THR A 40 -7.41 4.12 2.67
C THR A 40 -7.51 4.50 4.15
N LYS A 41 -8.61 4.16 4.82
CA LYS A 41 -8.79 4.44 6.25
C LYS A 41 -7.74 3.76 7.12
N CYS A 42 -7.37 2.52 6.80
CA CYS A 42 -6.33 1.82 7.54
C CYS A 42 -4.97 2.49 7.31
N PHE A 43 -4.66 2.93 6.08
CA PHE A 43 -3.44 3.67 5.79
C PHE A 43 -3.37 5.00 6.56
N GLU A 44 -4.44 5.78 6.56
CA GLU A 44 -4.53 7.06 7.30
C GLU A 44 -4.39 6.89 8.82
N GLN A 45 -4.82 5.74 9.36
CA GLN A 45 -4.69 5.44 10.78
C GLN A 45 -3.30 4.91 11.17
N ARG A 46 -2.61 4.24 10.24
CA ARG A 46 -1.35 3.53 10.50
C ARG A 46 -0.10 4.33 10.08
N TYR A 47 -0.25 5.25 9.13
CA TYR A 47 0.85 6.02 8.56
C TYR A 47 0.52 7.51 8.62
N ASP A 48 1.53 8.35 8.78
CA ASP A 48 1.37 9.81 8.88
C ASP A 48 0.88 10.45 7.56
N ALA A 49 0.99 9.73 6.45
CA ALA A 49 0.50 10.15 5.14
C ALA A 49 -0.02 8.95 4.34
N CYS A 50 -0.93 9.23 3.41
CA CYS A 50 -1.56 8.23 2.55
C CYS A 50 -1.48 8.68 1.08
N PRO A 51 -1.05 7.80 0.15
CA PRO A 51 -1.20 8.08 -1.27
C PRO A 51 -2.66 8.29 -1.65
N VAL A 52 -2.89 9.12 -2.67
CA VAL A 52 -4.24 9.36 -3.19
C VAL A 52 -4.65 8.15 -4.04
N PHE A 53 -5.50 7.30 -3.47
CA PHE A 53 -5.99 6.11 -4.13
C PHE A 53 -7.19 6.42 -5.04
N PHE A 54 -7.18 5.82 -6.23
CA PHE A 54 -8.28 5.87 -7.17
C PHE A 54 -9.46 5.05 -6.63
N ARG A 55 -10.58 5.72 -6.40
CA ARG A 55 -11.80 5.11 -5.88
C ARG A 55 -12.69 4.61 -7.03
N GLY A 56 -12.59 3.33 -7.36
CA GLY A 56 -13.37 2.68 -8.41
C GLY A 56 -12.84 1.28 -8.72
N SER A 57 -13.41 0.63 -9.74
CA SER A 57 -12.87 -0.65 -10.20
C SER A 57 -11.53 -0.47 -10.91
N LEU A 58 -10.75 -1.55 -11.06
CA LEU A 58 -9.53 -1.50 -11.87
C LEU A 58 -9.83 -1.10 -13.32
N ARG A 59 -11.01 -1.48 -13.83
CA ARG A 59 -11.48 -1.07 -15.17
C ARG A 59 -11.68 0.44 -15.23
N ASP A 60 -12.29 1.04 -14.22
CA ASP A 60 -12.51 2.48 -14.15
C ASP A 60 -11.17 3.24 -14.07
N ALA A 61 -10.20 2.70 -13.32
CA ALA A 61 -8.84 3.26 -13.25
C ALA A 61 -8.16 3.26 -14.64
N CYS A 62 -8.26 2.16 -15.39
CA CYS A 62 -7.77 2.06 -16.76
C CYS A 62 -8.46 3.06 -17.70
N GLN A 63 -9.78 3.23 -17.57
CA GLN A 63 -10.51 4.23 -18.38
C GLN A 63 -10.02 5.65 -18.06
N ALA A 64 -9.88 5.98 -16.78
CA ALA A 64 -9.36 7.28 -16.34
C ALA A 64 -7.91 7.52 -16.80
N ALA A 65 -7.10 6.46 -16.92
CA ALA A 65 -5.71 6.55 -17.37
C ALA A 65 -5.56 6.79 -18.88
N PHE A 66 -6.36 6.08 -19.68
CA PHE A 66 -6.10 5.98 -21.13
C PHE A 66 -7.12 6.73 -22.00
N ASN A 67 -8.31 7.03 -21.48
CA ASN A 67 -9.40 7.66 -22.24
C ASN A 67 -9.52 9.20 -22.11
N PRO A 68 -8.71 9.95 -21.33
CA PRO A 68 -8.72 11.41 -21.43
C PRO A 68 -8.54 11.91 -22.86
N ILE A 69 -9.33 12.94 -23.22
CA ILE A 69 -9.29 13.59 -24.53
C ILE A 69 -7.97 14.37 -24.68
N VAL A 70 -7.55 15.05 -23.62
CA VAL A 70 -6.28 15.75 -23.54
C VAL A 70 -5.17 14.72 -23.32
N ILE A 71 -4.27 14.58 -24.28
CA ILE A 71 -3.22 13.54 -24.25
C ILE A 71 -2.29 13.71 -23.05
N GLN A 72 -2.02 14.94 -22.63
CA GLN A 72 -1.17 15.28 -21.49
C GLN A 72 -1.79 14.85 -20.14
N GLU A 73 -3.10 14.63 -20.07
CA GLU A 73 -3.77 14.13 -18.86
C GLU A 73 -3.68 12.61 -18.74
N ARG A 74 -3.23 11.91 -19.79
CA ARG A 74 -3.06 10.46 -19.76
C ARG A 74 -1.85 10.09 -18.94
N ARG A 75 -2.07 9.20 -17.99
CA ARG A 75 -1.05 8.74 -17.06
C ARG A 75 -1.22 7.26 -16.78
N PRO A 76 -0.12 6.49 -16.63
CA PRO A 76 -0.18 5.05 -16.38
C PRO A 76 -0.92 4.73 -15.06
N VAL A 77 -1.46 3.51 -14.99
CA VAL A 77 -2.01 2.95 -13.75
C VAL A 77 -0.89 2.29 -12.96
N LEU A 78 -0.73 2.68 -11.69
CA LEU A 78 0.07 1.95 -10.72
C LEU A 78 -0.85 1.04 -9.90
N VAL A 79 -0.72 -0.27 -10.07
CA VAL A 79 -1.44 -1.25 -9.25
C VAL A 79 -0.61 -1.54 -8.00
N TYR A 80 -1.12 -1.15 -6.83
CA TYR A 80 -0.47 -1.42 -5.55
C TYR A 80 -1.18 -2.57 -4.84
N ILE A 81 -0.45 -3.66 -4.57
CA ILE A 81 -0.99 -4.85 -3.90
C ILE A 81 -0.51 -4.85 -2.46
N HIS A 82 -1.45 -4.72 -1.53
CA HIS A 82 -1.19 -4.72 -0.11
C HIS A 82 -1.40 -6.12 0.48
N ASN A 83 -0.51 -6.53 1.39
CA ASN A 83 -0.67 -7.72 2.21
C ASN A 83 -0.16 -7.38 3.61
N ASP A 84 -1.07 -7.33 4.58
CA ASP A 84 -0.76 -6.95 5.96
C ASP A 84 0.08 -8.01 6.70
N GLU A 85 -0.02 -9.28 6.28
CA GLU A 85 0.83 -10.35 6.81
C GLU A 85 2.29 -10.23 6.35
N SER A 86 2.58 -9.35 5.38
CA SER A 86 3.93 -9.13 4.86
C SER A 86 4.60 -7.97 5.59
N LEU A 87 5.59 -8.30 6.44
CA LEU A 87 6.45 -7.32 7.10
C LEU A 87 7.06 -6.33 6.10
N LEU A 88 7.52 -6.81 4.94
CA LEU A 88 8.12 -5.97 3.90
C LEU A 88 7.11 -4.98 3.31
N SER A 89 5.83 -5.36 3.20
CA SER A 89 4.79 -4.45 2.72
C SER A 89 4.59 -3.29 3.70
N ASN A 90 4.59 -3.59 5.00
CA ASN A 90 4.44 -2.59 6.06
C ASN A 90 5.66 -1.66 6.18
N ILE A 91 6.88 -2.21 6.09
CA ILE A 91 8.11 -1.42 6.02
C ILE A 91 8.11 -0.53 4.77
N PHE A 92 7.73 -1.08 3.60
CA PHE A 92 7.64 -0.32 2.35
C PHE A 92 6.67 0.85 2.46
N CYS A 93 5.49 0.64 3.07
CA CYS A 93 4.54 1.72 3.31
C CYS A 93 5.14 2.83 4.17
N LYS A 94 5.71 2.48 5.32
CA LYS A 94 6.27 3.44 6.28
C LYS A 94 7.47 4.21 5.72
N THR A 95 8.34 3.55 4.96
CA THR A 95 9.63 4.11 4.56
C THR A 95 9.63 4.75 3.18
N ILE A 96 8.81 4.27 2.25
CA ILE A 96 8.85 4.68 0.85
C ILE A 96 7.49 5.19 0.40
N PHE A 97 6.47 4.34 0.42
CA PHE A 97 5.19 4.61 -0.23
C PHE A 97 4.45 5.81 0.36
N CYS A 98 4.50 5.97 1.69
CA CYS A 98 3.88 7.07 2.41
C CYS A 98 4.81 8.27 2.61
N SER A 99 5.99 8.30 1.98
CA SER A 99 6.82 9.52 2.00
C SER A 99 6.17 10.60 1.13
N THR A 100 6.19 11.85 1.58
CA THR A 100 5.56 12.98 0.87
C THR A 100 6.08 13.13 -0.56
N THR A 101 7.38 12.99 -0.78
CA THR A 101 7.99 13.04 -2.11
C THR A 101 7.45 11.97 -3.06
N ILE A 102 7.26 10.74 -2.57
CA ILE A 102 6.69 9.66 -3.40
C ILE A 102 5.20 9.91 -3.62
N ILE A 103 4.46 10.35 -2.61
CA ILE A 103 3.03 10.67 -2.75
C ILE A 103 2.83 11.73 -3.83
N ASP A 104 3.58 12.84 -3.78
CA ASP A 104 3.47 13.93 -4.76
C ASP A 104 3.81 13.43 -6.17
N TYR A 105 4.90 12.67 -6.31
CA TYR A 105 5.29 12.08 -7.59
C TYR A 105 4.22 11.13 -8.16
N LEU A 106 3.63 10.29 -7.30
CA LEU A 106 2.57 9.37 -7.71
C LEU A 106 1.30 10.13 -8.10
N LEU A 107 0.93 11.16 -7.34
CA LEU A 107 -0.25 11.98 -7.60
C LEU A 107 -0.15 12.70 -8.94
N GLU A 108 1.03 13.15 -9.34
CA GLU A 108 1.24 13.83 -10.62
C GLU A 108 1.30 12.85 -11.80
N ASN A 109 1.94 11.69 -11.62
CA ASN A 109 2.35 10.85 -12.75
C ASN A 109 1.54 9.56 -12.91
N TYR A 110 0.73 9.16 -11.92
CA TYR A 110 0.04 7.87 -11.93
C TYR A 110 -1.42 7.97 -11.48
N ILE A 111 -2.23 7.02 -11.96
CA ILE A 111 -3.47 6.64 -11.27
C ILE A 111 -3.13 5.46 -10.37
N VAL A 112 -3.10 5.69 -9.06
CA VAL A 112 -2.78 4.63 -8.09
C VAL A 112 -4.04 3.87 -7.75
N TRP A 113 -4.13 2.61 -8.16
CA TRP A 113 -5.24 1.72 -7.81
C TRP A 113 -4.75 0.66 -6.81
N PRO A 114 -5.23 0.67 -5.56
CA PRO A 114 -4.74 -0.25 -4.57
C PRO A 114 -5.68 -1.46 -4.39
N TRP A 115 -5.13 -2.60 -3.97
CA TRP A 115 -5.92 -3.77 -3.60
C TRP A 115 -5.33 -4.52 -2.42
N ASP A 116 -6.18 -4.83 -1.44
CA ASP A 116 -5.80 -5.63 -0.27
C ASP A 116 -6.03 -7.12 -0.52
N ILE A 117 -4.94 -7.89 -0.50
CA ILE A 117 -4.95 -9.35 -0.67
C ILE A 117 -4.66 -10.10 0.63
N THR A 118 -4.68 -9.41 1.78
CA THR A 118 -4.43 -10.00 3.10
C THR A 118 -5.30 -11.24 3.32
N PHE A 119 -6.62 -11.11 3.07
CA PHE A 119 -7.53 -12.25 3.15
C PHE A 119 -7.64 -12.99 1.82
N GLN A 120 -7.64 -14.33 1.89
CA GLN A 120 -7.82 -15.20 0.72
C GLN A 120 -9.10 -14.89 -0.09
N SER A 121 -10.15 -14.41 0.58
CA SER A 121 -11.40 -13.99 -0.08
C SER A 121 -11.21 -12.88 -1.11
N ASN A 122 -10.18 -12.05 -0.94
CA ASN A 122 -9.93 -10.88 -1.79
C ASN A 122 -9.00 -11.19 -2.96
N LYS A 123 -8.38 -12.38 -2.99
CA LYS A 123 -7.46 -12.79 -4.08
C LYS A 123 -8.17 -13.21 -5.36
N ASN A 124 -9.46 -13.56 -5.24
CA ASN A 124 -10.29 -14.04 -6.35
C ASN A 124 -11.40 -13.04 -6.73
N SER A 125 -11.29 -11.78 -6.29
CA SER A 125 -12.25 -10.71 -6.60
C SER A 125 -12.16 -10.24 -8.04
#